data_AF-A2GN27-F1
#
_entry.id   AF-A2GN27-F1
#
_cell.length_a   1.000
_cell.length_b   1.000
_cell.length_c   1.000
_cell.angle_alpha   90.00
_cell.angle_beta   90.00
_cell.angle_gamma   90.00
#
_symmetry.space_group_name_H-M   'P 1'
#
loop_
_entity.id
_entity.type
_entity.pdbx_description
1 polymer ?
#
loop_
_entity_poly.entity_id
_entity_poly.type
_entity_poly.pdbx_seq_one_letter_code
_entity_poly.pdbx_strand_id
1 'polypeptide(L)'
;MQTKEYTFSHVIKKIITSIKSKPGEPIKVNIIAGEENCEKRRLYDLFNVLCSLGLCNKSIGKMYMWVGEENMLRTIQFEYEKFETEAIQNEFWEFFKLPESPPIGQLTMMILVIFLFFGVHEMSLKQICLVLAQKRSKMTVLLRRLYLAAFFLEQLGLISHSLKIGSYQLNLDADTIVKATFDDMKKRMLFPINSIEMQLQRIDNSFIAELKSMRYMILLQKMRLEKIPVTSAMDEEQESPNIENIVPQNHVSIY
;
A
#
# COMPACT_ATOMS: atom_id res chain seq x y z
N MET A 1 0.92 -24.38 35.82
CA MET A 1 0.89 -22.98 35.32
C MET A 1 1.43 -22.96 33.91
N GLN A 2 0.57 -22.86 32.89
CA GLN A 2 1.01 -22.72 31.50
C GLN A 2 1.34 -21.24 31.25
N THR A 3 2.62 -20.93 31.05
CA THR A 3 3.07 -19.64 30.51
C THR A 3 2.49 -19.49 29.11
N LYS A 4 1.45 -18.67 28.94
CA LYS A 4 0.99 -18.23 27.61
C LYS A 4 2.20 -17.61 26.90
N GLU A 5 2.64 -18.21 25.81
CA GLU A 5 3.62 -17.58 24.92
C GLU A 5 3.08 -16.22 24.48
N TYR A 6 3.76 -15.16 24.90
CA TYR A 6 3.38 -13.78 24.61
C TYR A 6 3.81 -13.49 23.17
N THR A 7 2.89 -13.59 22.21
CA THR A 7 3.22 -13.36 20.81
C THR A 7 3.49 -11.88 20.56
N PHE A 8 4.41 -11.57 19.64
CA PHE A 8 4.77 -10.18 19.30
C PHE A 8 3.56 -9.35 18.82
N SER A 9 2.55 -9.99 18.21
CA SER A 9 1.26 -9.36 17.87
C SER A 9 0.54 -8.78 19.11
N HIS A 10 0.50 -9.52 20.22
CA HIS A 10 -0.13 -9.06 21.44
C HIS A 10 0.63 -7.87 22.06
N VAL A 11 1.97 -7.91 22.01
CA VAL A 11 2.84 -6.80 22.41
C VAL A 11 2.54 -5.54 21.60
N ILE A 12 2.44 -5.65 20.26
CA ILE A 12 2.12 -4.51 19.39
C ILE A 12 0.77 -3.89 19.78
N LYS A 13 -0.28 -4.71 19.94
CA LYS A 13 -1.61 -4.22 20.32
C LYS A 13 -1.59 -3.50 21.66
N LYS A 14 -0.90 -4.07 22.66
CA LYS A 14 -0.73 -3.45 23.98
C LYS A 14 0.02 -2.11 23.89
N ILE A 15 1.11 -2.05 23.14
CA ILE A 15 1.89 -0.83 22.91
C ILE A 15 1.03 0.25 22.25
N ILE A 16 0.31 -0.09 21.18
CA ILE A 16 -0.55 0.86 20.47
C ILE A 16 -1.64 1.39 21.41
N THR A 17 -2.32 0.53 22.17
CA THR A 17 -3.34 0.96 23.14
C THR A 17 -2.77 1.86 24.23
N SER A 18 -1.58 1.53 24.76
CA SER A 18 -0.90 2.35 25.77
C SER A 18 -0.57 3.75 25.24
N ILE A 19 -0.01 3.81 24.03
CA ILE A 19 0.37 5.07 23.38
C ILE A 19 -0.87 5.92 23.05
N LYS A 20 -1.94 5.30 22.56
CA LYS A 20 -3.22 5.98 22.28
C LYS A 20 -3.84 6.62 23.52
N SER A 21 -3.64 6.02 24.70
CA SER A 21 -4.17 6.55 25.96
C SER A 21 -3.43 7.82 26.44
N LYS A 22 -2.26 8.12 25.88
CA LYS A 22 -1.41 9.25 26.26
C LYS A 22 -0.89 10.02 25.03
N PRO A 23 -1.79 10.65 24.24
CA PRO A 23 -1.37 11.40 23.06
C PRO A 23 -0.43 12.55 23.46
N GLY A 24 0.59 12.81 22.64
CA GLY A 24 1.57 13.87 22.87
C GLY A 24 2.70 13.55 23.85
N GLU A 25 2.64 12.46 24.63
CA GLU A 25 3.78 12.06 25.47
C GLU A 25 4.95 11.52 24.62
N PRO A 26 6.20 11.88 24.96
CA PRO A 26 7.37 11.39 24.24
C PRO A 26 7.63 9.90 24.52
N ILE A 27 7.55 9.11 23.47
CA ILE A 27 7.72 7.66 23.49
C ILE A 27 9.20 7.32 23.33
N LYS A 28 9.78 6.68 24.34
CA LYS A 28 11.17 6.20 24.32
C LYS A 28 11.19 4.69 24.07
N VAL A 29 11.57 4.29 22.85
CA VAL A 29 11.63 2.87 22.43
C VAL A 29 12.43 1.99 23.40
N ASN A 30 13.51 2.53 23.99
CA ASN A 30 14.34 1.80 24.94
C ASN A 30 13.60 1.40 26.23
N ILE A 31 12.65 2.22 26.69
CA ILE A 31 11.88 1.96 27.90
C ILE A 31 10.90 0.83 27.60
N ILE A 32 10.13 0.95 26.52
CA ILE A 32 9.18 -0.08 26.08
C ILE A 32 9.87 -1.42 25.83
N ALA A 33 11.06 -1.41 25.21
CA ALA A 33 11.84 -2.62 24.97
C ALA A 33 12.18 -3.38 26.26
N GLY A 34 12.50 -2.64 27.35
CA GLY A 34 12.80 -3.22 28.65
C GLY A 34 11.55 -3.72 29.38
N GLU A 35 10.46 -2.97 29.31
CA GLU A 35 9.18 -3.31 29.96
C GLU A 35 8.51 -4.53 29.34
N GLU A 36 8.51 -4.63 28.00
CA GLU A 36 7.84 -5.70 27.26
C GLU A 36 8.78 -6.86 26.88
N ASN A 37 10.04 -6.83 27.35
CA ASN A 37 11.09 -7.81 27.02
C ASN A 37 11.19 -8.08 25.50
N CYS A 38 11.19 -7.01 24.70
CA CYS A 38 11.12 -7.07 23.24
C CYS A 38 12.41 -6.57 22.57
N GLU A 39 12.80 -7.18 21.45
CA GLU A 39 13.94 -6.73 20.67
C GLU A 39 13.76 -5.28 20.17
N LYS A 40 14.67 -4.40 20.57
CA LYS A 40 14.69 -2.98 20.15
C LYS A 40 14.54 -2.81 18.65
N ARG A 41 15.20 -3.67 17.86
CA ARG A 41 15.17 -3.62 16.39
C ARG A 41 13.75 -3.73 15.83
N ARG A 42 12.92 -4.61 16.40
CA ARG A 42 11.52 -4.84 15.98
C ARG A 42 10.62 -3.67 16.34
N LEU A 43 10.85 -3.05 17.50
CA LEU A 43 10.14 -1.83 17.88
C LEU A 43 10.49 -0.66 16.95
N TYR A 44 11.76 -0.50 16.57
CA TYR A 44 12.11 0.51 15.57
C TYR A 44 11.44 0.26 14.22
N ASP A 45 11.29 -0.99 13.77
CA ASP A 45 10.50 -1.29 12.57
C ASP A 45 9.04 -0.86 12.73
N LEU A 46 8.40 -1.21 13.86
CA LEU A 46 7.03 -0.81 14.18
C LEU A 46 6.88 0.72 14.15
N PHE A 47 7.73 1.45 14.88
CA PHE A 47 7.64 2.91 14.93
C PHE A 47 7.94 3.57 13.59
N ASN A 48 8.84 3.01 12.78
CA ASN A 48 9.07 3.48 11.42
C ASN A 48 7.82 3.28 10.54
N VAL A 49 7.09 2.18 10.70
CA VAL A 49 5.80 1.94 10.03
C VAL A 49 4.73 2.94 10.51
N LEU A 50 4.60 3.14 11.82
CA LEU A 50 3.67 4.13 12.38
C LEU A 50 3.99 5.55 11.86
N CYS A 51 5.26 5.90 11.73
CA CYS A 51 5.66 7.19 11.17
C CYS A 51 5.33 7.32 9.69
N SER A 52 5.61 6.29 8.88
CA SER A 52 5.27 6.33 7.45
C SER A 52 3.77 6.44 7.20
N LEU A 53 2.94 5.91 8.10
CA LEU A 53 1.49 6.00 8.03
C LEU A 53 0.95 7.29 8.65
N GLY A 54 1.80 8.20 9.16
CA GLY A 54 1.36 9.43 9.81
C GLY A 54 0.73 9.26 11.20
N LEU A 55 0.77 8.07 11.79
CA LEU A 55 0.27 7.81 13.15
C LEU A 55 1.21 8.34 14.23
N CYS A 56 2.51 8.39 13.92
CA CYS A 56 3.54 8.91 14.81
C CYS A 56 4.42 9.95 14.10
N ASN A 57 4.96 10.89 14.86
CA ASN A 57 6.05 11.75 14.43
C ASN A 57 7.33 11.36 15.14
N LYS A 58 8.45 11.38 14.41
CA LYS A 58 9.78 11.18 14.97
C LYS A 58 10.34 12.53 15.40
N SER A 59 10.56 12.70 16.70
CA SER A 59 11.19 13.89 17.26
C SER A 59 12.72 13.76 17.30
N ILE A 60 13.38 14.89 17.50
CA ILE A 60 14.83 15.00 17.70
C ILE A 60 15.20 14.17 18.96
N GLY A 61 16.22 13.32 18.86
CA GLY A 61 16.66 12.47 19.98
C GLY A 61 16.08 11.04 20.01
N LYS A 62 15.61 10.50 18.87
CA LYS A 62 15.05 9.13 18.75
C LYS A 62 13.80 8.89 19.61
N MET A 63 13.04 9.94 19.88
CA MET A 63 11.74 9.87 20.54
C MET A 63 10.64 9.89 19.48
N TYR A 64 9.52 9.24 19.78
CA TYR A 64 8.34 9.23 18.93
C TYR A 64 7.19 9.91 19.67
N MET A 65 6.25 10.49 18.93
CA MET A 65 5.04 11.07 19.51
C MET A 65 3.85 10.58 18.70
N TRP A 66 2.81 10.12 19.39
CA TRP A 66 1.55 9.78 18.74
C TRP A 66 0.86 11.05 18.26
N VAL A 67 0.48 11.07 16.98
CA VAL A 67 -0.21 12.19 16.36
C VAL A 67 -1.71 11.95 16.40
N GLY A 68 -2.15 10.78 15.95
CA GLY A 68 -3.57 10.43 15.85
C GLY A 68 -3.89 9.62 14.60
N GLU A 69 -5.05 8.97 14.60
CA GLU A 69 -5.53 8.17 13.45
C GLU A 69 -6.11 9.06 12.34
N GLU A 70 -6.60 10.24 12.68
CA GLU A 70 -7.09 11.24 11.75
C GLU A 70 -6.01 11.69 10.75
N ASN A 71 -4.74 11.68 11.18
CA ASN A 71 -3.62 12.03 10.31
C ASN A 71 -3.25 10.89 9.34
N MET A 72 -3.63 9.65 9.66
CA MET A 72 -3.29 8.49 8.85
C MET A 72 -4.00 8.51 7.50
N LEU A 73 -5.31 8.74 7.49
CA LEU A 73 -6.07 8.81 6.24
C LEU A 73 -5.57 9.93 5.33
N ARG A 74 -5.26 11.11 5.90
CA ARG A 74 -4.67 12.23 5.16
C ARG A 74 -3.30 11.87 4.57
N THR A 75 -2.47 11.16 5.34
CA THR A 75 -1.14 10.72 4.89
C THR A 75 -1.26 9.72 3.74
N ILE A 76 -2.16 8.74 3.85
CA ILE A 76 -2.41 7.75 2.79
C ILE A 76 -2.94 8.44 1.53
N GLN A 77 -3.91 9.35 1.67
CA GLN A 77 -4.48 10.12 0.54
C GLN A 77 -3.39 10.95 -0.16
N PHE A 78 -2.53 11.62 0.61
CA PHE A 78 -1.43 12.44 0.08
C PHE A 78 -0.38 11.59 -0.65
N GLU A 79 0.02 10.46 -0.10
CA GLU A 79 0.97 9.57 -0.77
C GLU A 79 0.36 8.92 -2.02
N TYR A 80 -0.93 8.56 -1.98
CA TYR A 80 -1.65 8.07 -3.17
C TYR A 80 -1.75 9.13 -4.27
N GLU A 81 -2.00 10.39 -3.92
CA GLU A 81 -2.05 11.50 -4.88
C GLU A 81 -0.69 11.76 -5.55
N LYS A 82 0.40 11.77 -4.78
CA LYS A 82 1.75 11.87 -5.36
C LYS A 82 1.98 10.76 -6.36
N PHE A 83 1.55 9.55 -5.99
CA PHE A 83 1.70 8.37 -6.82
C PHE A 83 0.92 8.47 -8.13
N GLU A 84 -0.34 8.92 -8.09
CA GLU A 84 -1.14 9.20 -9.29
C GLU A 84 -0.51 10.30 -10.16
N THR A 85 0.02 11.36 -9.53
CA THR A 85 0.70 12.45 -10.24
C THR A 85 1.96 11.96 -10.96
N GLU A 86 2.76 11.10 -10.32
CA GLU A 86 3.92 10.46 -10.96
C GLU A 86 3.50 9.51 -12.07
N ALA A 87 2.39 8.80 -11.91
CA ALA A 87 1.89 7.86 -12.91
C ALA A 87 1.41 8.54 -14.20
N ILE A 88 0.95 9.79 -14.12
CA ILE A 88 0.65 10.63 -15.29
C ILE A 88 1.92 10.97 -16.08
N GLN A 89 3.05 11.16 -15.39
CA GLN A 89 4.28 11.70 -15.98
C GLN A 89 5.26 10.63 -16.46
N ASN A 90 5.15 9.40 -15.94
CA ASN A 90 6.12 8.34 -16.14
C ASN A 90 5.49 7.12 -16.83
N GLU A 91 6.33 6.26 -17.41
CA GLU A 91 5.85 4.97 -17.92
C GLU A 91 5.26 4.11 -16.78
N PHE A 92 4.27 3.28 -17.14
CA PHE A 92 3.43 2.54 -16.20
C PHE A 92 4.17 1.76 -15.10
N TRP A 93 5.36 1.24 -15.38
CA TRP A 93 6.13 0.43 -14.43
C TRP A 93 7.27 1.20 -13.75
N GLU A 94 7.60 2.39 -14.25
CA GLU A 94 8.76 3.16 -13.79
C GLU A 94 8.52 3.77 -12.40
N PHE A 95 7.31 4.26 -12.14
CA PHE A 95 6.97 4.87 -10.85
C PHE A 95 6.79 3.85 -9.71
N PHE A 96 6.77 2.54 -9.98
CA PHE A 96 6.83 1.49 -8.95
C PHE A 96 8.26 1.15 -8.49
N LYS A 97 9.29 1.75 -9.12
CA LYS A 97 10.69 1.44 -8.82
C LYS A 97 11.08 1.91 -7.43
N LEU A 98 11.41 0.94 -6.57
CA LEU A 98 11.94 1.20 -5.24
C LEU A 98 13.48 1.28 -5.22
N PRO A 99 14.08 2.01 -4.25
CA PRO A 99 15.52 1.93 -4.02
C PRO A 99 15.94 0.49 -3.67
N GLU A 100 17.23 0.17 -3.79
CA GLU A 100 17.73 -1.21 -3.61
C GLU A 100 17.36 -1.84 -2.25
N SER A 101 17.28 -1.02 -1.20
CA SER A 101 16.82 -1.44 0.12
C SER A 101 15.79 -0.45 0.67
N PRO A 102 14.52 -0.55 0.24
CA PRO A 102 13.49 0.41 0.65
C PRO A 102 13.19 0.26 2.14
N PRO A 103 13.08 1.33 2.93
CA PRO A 103 12.70 1.24 4.34
C PRO A 103 11.37 0.49 4.53
N ILE A 104 11.20 -0.16 5.69
CA ILE A 104 9.98 -0.95 5.95
C ILE A 104 8.71 -0.08 5.87
N GLY A 105 8.77 1.17 6.34
CA GLY A 105 7.65 2.10 6.24
C GLY A 105 7.28 2.45 4.79
N GLN A 106 8.27 2.56 3.89
CA GLN A 106 8.01 2.76 2.46
C GLN A 106 7.31 1.54 1.86
N LEU A 107 7.73 0.32 2.22
CA LEU A 107 7.06 -0.91 1.78
C LEU A 107 5.61 -0.98 2.28
N THR A 108 5.36 -0.61 3.54
CA THR A 108 4.02 -0.50 4.12
C THR A 108 3.14 0.45 3.30
N MET A 109 3.63 1.66 3.02
CA MET A 109 2.86 2.64 2.23
C MET A 109 2.59 2.13 0.81
N MET A 110 3.59 1.55 0.16
CA MET A 110 3.45 0.98 -1.18
C MET A 110 2.43 -0.14 -1.28
N ILE A 111 2.31 -0.99 -0.25
CA ILE A 111 1.26 -2.02 -0.21
C ILE A 111 -0.11 -1.34 -0.34
N LEU A 112 -0.39 -0.32 0.50
CA LEU A 112 -1.67 0.38 0.49
C LEU A 112 -1.91 1.11 -0.84
N VAL A 113 -0.91 1.85 -1.33
CA VAL A 113 -0.99 2.56 -2.61
C VAL A 113 -1.26 1.61 -3.77
N ILE A 114 -0.66 0.42 -3.80
CA ILE A 114 -0.92 -0.59 -4.84
C ILE A 114 -2.38 -1.06 -4.80
N PHE A 115 -2.95 -1.33 -3.61
CA PHE A 115 -4.37 -1.68 -3.50
C PHE A 115 -5.26 -0.56 -4.07
N LEU A 116 -4.99 0.70 -3.71
CA LEU A 116 -5.74 1.86 -4.17
C LEU A 116 -5.60 2.08 -5.69
N PHE A 117 -4.37 1.98 -6.21
CA PHE A 117 -4.03 2.25 -7.60
C PHE A 117 -4.66 1.26 -8.57
N PHE A 118 -4.64 -0.04 -8.24
CA PHE A 118 -5.31 -1.07 -9.04
C PHE A 118 -6.80 -1.20 -8.73
N GLY A 119 -7.29 -0.59 -7.65
CA GLY A 119 -8.71 -0.63 -7.29
C GLY A 119 -9.19 -2.01 -6.87
N VAL A 120 -8.33 -2.84 -6.29
CA VAL A 120 -8.69 -4.20 -5.87
C VAL A 120 -8.89 -4.27 -4.36
N HIS A 121 -9.86 -5.06 -3.91
CA HIS A 121 -10.06 -5.32 -2.49
C HIS A 121 -9.11 -6.39 -1.96
N GLU A 122 -8.65 -7.31 -2.81
CA GLU A 122 -7.80 -8.44 -2.42
C GLU A 122 -6.59 -8.58 -3.34
N MET A 123 -5.40 -8.75 -2.77
CA MET A 123 -4.16 -8.98 -3.52
C MET A 123 -3.18 -9.84 -2.72
N SER A 124 -2.42 -10.69 -3.42
CA SER A 124 -1.34 -11.47 -2.82
C SER A 124 -0.04 -10.67 -2.72
N LEU A 125 0.76 -10.94 -1.69
CA LEU A 125 2.07 -10.29 -1.56
C LEU A 125 3.03 -10.68 -2.69
N LYS A 126 2.80 -11.81 -3.37
CA LYS A 126 3.56 -12.18 -4.57
C LYS A 126 3.26 -11.25 -5.74
N GLN A 127 1.99 -10.86 -5.93
CA GLN A 127 1.58 -9.87 -6.94
C GLN A 127 2.18 -8.49 -6.62
N ILE A 128 2.07 -8.04 -5.37
CA ILE A 128 2.68 -6.79 -4.92
C ILE A 128 4.21 -6.82 -5.14
N CYS A 129 4.87 -7.93 -4.80
CA CYS A 129 6.30 -8.11 -5.03
C CYS A 129 6.65 -8.03 -6.52
N LEU A 130 5.84 -8.61 -7.41
CA LEU A 130 6.02 -8.55 -8.86
C LEU A 130 5.96 -7.11 -9.39
N VAL A 131 5.04 -6.30 -8.85
CA VAL A 131 4.89 -4.90 -9.22
C VAL A 131 6.13 -4.10 -8.81
N LEU A 132 6.62 -4.32 -7.58
CA LEU A 132 7.73 -3.57 -6.99
C LEU A 132 9.13 -4.06 -7.40
N ALA A 133 9.27 -5.31 -7.83
CA ALA A 133 10.57 -5.90 -8.12
C ALA A 133 11.13 -5.45 -9.48
N GLN A 134 12.28 -4.79 -9.44
CA GLN A 134 13.05 -4.45 -10.65
C GLN A 134 13.80 -5.63 -11.25
N LYS A 135 14.19 -6.61 -10.41
CA LYS A 135 15.00 -7.77 -10.79
C LYS A 135 14.46 -9.01 -10.12
N ARG A 136 14.31 -10.10 -10.88
CA ARG A 136 13.84 -11.40 -10.39
C ARG A 136 14.69 -11.96 -9.25
N SER A 137 16.00 -11.72 -9.28
CA SER A 137 16.94 -12.17 -8.23
C SER A 137 16.67 -11.56 -6.85
N LYS A 138 16.03 -10.38 -6.78
CA LYS A 138 15.74 -9.68 -5.53
C LYS A 138 14.34 -9.95 -4.97
N MET A 139 13.47 -10.64 -5.72
CA MET A 139 12.08 -10.88 -5.33
C MET A 139 11.95 -11.62 -3.99
N THR A 140 12.77 -12.64 -3.73
CA THR A 140 12.67 -13.42 -2.47
C THR A 140 12.97 -12.57 -1.23
N VAL A 141 13.98 -11.69 -1.33
CA VAL A 141 14.36 -10.80 -0.22
C VAL A 141 13.28 -9.73 -0.01
N LEU A 142 12.78 -9.14 -1.09
CA LEU A 142 11.70 -8.16 -1.04
C LEU A 142 10.42 -8.77 -0.45
N LEU A 143 10.05 -9.97 -0.91
CA LEU A 143 8.86 -10.69 -0.44
C LEU A 143 8.90 -10.93 1.07
N ARG A 144 10.04 -11.35 1.63
CA ARG A 144 10.21 -11.51 3.08
C ARG A 144 9.96 -10.20 3.84
N ARG A 145 10.39 -9.06 3.29
CA ARG A 145 10.18 -7.75 3.90
C ARG A 145 8.73 -7.27 3.74
N LEU A 146 8.07 -7.61 2.64
CA LEU A 146 6.64 -7.38 2.43
C LEU A 146 5.79 -8.15 3.43
N TYR A 147 6.14 -9.39 3.77
CA TYR A 147 5.46 -10.13 4.84
C TYR A 147 5.56 -9.42 6.20
N LEU A 148 6.72 -8.84 6.52
CA LEU A 148 6.88 -8.06 7.74
C LEU A 148 6.05 -6.77 7.71
N ALA A 149 6.00 -6.07 6.57
CA ALA A 149 5.19 -4.87 6.39
C ALA A 149 3.68 -5.18 6.51
N ALA A 150 3.23 -6.27 5.87
CA ALA A 150 1.86 -6.76 5.92
C ALA A 150 1.46 -7.17 7.34
N PHE A 151 2.35 -7.85 8.07
CA PHE A 151 2.14 -8.16 9.48
C PHE A 151 1.85 -6.90 10.31
N PHE A 152 2.61 -5.81 10.11
CA PHE A 152 2.33 -4.55 10.81
C PHE A 152 1.01 -3.92 10.38
N LEU A 153 0.71 -3.88 9.08
CA LEU A 153 -0.57 -3.39 8.57
C LEU A 153 -1.77 -4.15 9.14
N GLU A 154 -1.63 -5.47 9.31
CA GLU A 154 -2.64 -6.33 9.92
C GLU A 154 -2.82 -6.02 11.41
N GLN A 155 -1.74 -5.80 12.15
CA GLN A 155 -1.84 -5.39 13.55
C GLN A 155 -2.49 -4.01 13.72
N LEU A 156 -2.41 -3.16 12.71
CA LEU A 156 -3.08 -1.86 12.64
C LEU A 156 -4.52 -1.94 12.13
N GLY A 157 -4.97 -3.12 11.67
CA GLY A 157 -6.31 -3.32 11.13
C GLY A 157 -6.52 -2.76 9.73
N LEU A 158 -5.46 -2.34 9.04
CA LEU A 158 -5.55 -1.74 7.69
C LEU A 158 -5.69 -2.80 6.59
N ILE A 159 -5.22 -4.01 6.86
CA ILE A 159 -5.44 -5.18 6.01
C ILE A 159 -5.79 -6.39 6.88
N SER A 160 -6.39 -7.41 6.29
CA SER A 160 -6.65 -8.71 6.94
C SER A 160 -6.24 -9.85 6.03
N HIS A 161 -5.93 -11.02 6.61
CA HIS A 161 -5.75 -12.23 5.82
C HIS A 161 -7.03 -12.60 5.08
N SER A 162 -6.88 -12.91 3.79
CA SER A 162 -7.91 -13.62 3.01
C SER A 162 -7.90 -15.12 3.34
N LEU A 163 -8.93 -15.82 2.88
CA LEU A 163 -8.96 -17.28 2.84
C LEU A 163 -7.83 -17.86 1.95
N LYS A 164 -7.39 -17.11 0.94
CA LYS A 164 -6.29 -17.51 0.04
C LYS A 164 -4.93 -17.28 0.71
N ILE A 165 -4.10 -18.32 0.72
CA ILE A 165 -2.77 -18.29 1.36
C ILE A 165 -1.91 -17.15 0.78
N GLY A 166 -1.43 -16.27 1.65
CA GLY A 166 -0.58 -15.13 1.28
C GLY A 166 -1.31 -14.00 0.56
N SER A 167 -2.65 -14.02 0.56
CA SER A 167 -3.50 -12.94 0.07
C SER A 167 -4.07 -12.14 1.23
N TYR A 168 -4.23 -10.84 1.00
CA TYR A 168 -4.70 -9.88 1.99
C TYR A 168 -5.82 -9.04 1.40
N GLN A 169 -6.76 -8.68 2.26
CA GLN A 169 -7.87 -7.79 1.97
C GLN A 169 -7.61 -6.42 2.55
N LEU A 170 -7.98 -5.37 1.82
CA LEU A 170 -7.86 -3.98 2.27
C LEU A 170 -9.08 -3.61 3.13
N ASN A 171 -8.84 -3.11 4.35
CA ASN A 171 -9.89 -2.70 5.29
C ASN A 171 -10.06 -1.17 5.33
N LEU A 172 -9.83 -0.50 4.20
CA LEU A 172 -9.98 0.95 4.04
C LEU A 172 -11.07 1.25 3.02
N ASP A 173 -11.76 2.37 3.20
CA ASP A 173 -12.69 2.90 2.21
C ASP A 173 -11.90 3.49 1.02
N ALA A 174 -11.49 2.60 0.13
CA ALA A 174 -10.69 2.93 -1.05
C ALA A 174 -11.42 3.90 -1.98
N ASP A 175 -12.74 3.82 -2.08
CA ASP A 175 -13.53 4.64 -2.99
C ASP A 175 -13.58 6.09 -2.52
N THR A 176 -13.78 6.31 -1.22
CA THR A 176 -13.74 7.66 -0.64
C THR A 176 -12.36 8.28 -0.78
N ILE A 177 -11.28 7.54 -0.48
CA ILE A 177 -9.89 8.04 -0.61
C ILE A 177 -9.60 8.42 -2.06
N VAL A 178 -9.88 7.51 -3.01
CA VAL A 178 -9.56 7.71 -4.42
C VAL A 178 -10.36 8.88 -4.98
N LYS A 179 -11.66 8.94 -4.72
CA LYS A 179 -12.50 10.05 -5.19
C LYS A 179 -12.02 11.40 -4.67
N ALA A 180 -11.72 11.48 -3.36
CA ALA A 180 -11.19 12.70 -2.77
C ALA A 180 -9.86 13.12 -3.40
N THR A 181 -8.97 12.16 -3.67
CA THR A 181 -7.70 12.40 -4.38
C THR A 181 -7.94 12.96 -5.79
N PHE A 182 -8.78 12.34 -6.62
CA PHE A 182 -9.04 12.82 -7.98
C PHE A 182 -9.70 14.21 -8.00
N ASP A 183 -10.64 14.47 -7.08
CA ASP A 183 -11.24 15.79 -6.90
C ASP A 183 -10.19 16.85 -6.53
N ASP A 184 -9.26 16.52 -5.63
CA ASP A 184 -8.21 17.45 -5.20
C ASP A 184 -7.14 17.66 -6.28
N MET A 185 -6.76 16.62 -7.02
CA MET A 185 -5.87 16.73 -8.19
C MET A 185 -6.47 17.66 -9.26
N LYS A 186 -7.78 17.54 -9.50
CA LYS A 186 -8.49 18.38 -10.46
C LYS A 186 -8.55 19.84 -10.01
N LYS A 187 -8.92 20.11 -8.76
CA LYS A 187 -8.94 21.47 -8.20
C LYS A 187 -7.59 22.16 -8.31
N ARG A 188 -6.49 21.40 -8.19
CA ARG A 188 -5.12 21.90 -8.26
C ARG A 188 -4.50 21.82 -9.66
N MET A 189 -5.30 21.46 -10.66
CA MET A 189 -4.89 21.37 -12.06
C MET A 189 -3.65 20.49 -12.28
N LEU A 190 -3.57 19.35 -11.58
CA LEU A 190 -2.44 18.42 -11.69
C LEU A 190 -2.50 17.52 -12.94
N PHE A 191 -3.67 17.43 -13.58
CA PHE A 191 -3.83 16.71 -14.84
C PHE A 191 -3.24 17.51 -16.02
N PRO A 192 -2.77 16.85 -17.09
CA PRO A 192 -2.33 17.54 -18.30
C PRO A 192 -3.49 18.35 -18.90
N ILE A 193 -3.19 19.55 -19.43
CA ILE A 193 -4.22 20.46 -19.96
C ILE A 193 -5.06 19.81 -21.08
N ASN A 194 -4.43 18.91 -21.86
CA ASN A 194 -5.07 18.25 -22.98
C ASN A 194 -5.70 16.90 -22.62
N SER A 195 -5.68 16.49 -21.35
CA SER A 195 -6.23 15.19 -20.93
C SER A 195 -7.75 15.23 -20.75
N ILE A 196 -8.38 14.06 -20.79
CA ILE A 196 -9.84 13.92 -20.66
C ILE A 196 -10.28 14.39 -19.27
N GLU A 197 -9.51 14.09 -18.23
CA GLU A 197 -9.80 14.44 -16.82
C GLU A 197 -9.94 15.95 -16.62
N MET A 198 -9.12 16.74 -17.33
CA MET A 198 -9.16 18.19 -17.29
C MET A 198 -10.40 18.75 -18.02
N GLN A 199 -10.82 18.10 -19.10
CA GLN A 199 -11.96 18.52 -19.91
C GLN A 199 -13.32 18.16 -19.27
N LEU A 200 -13.35 17.10 -18.46
CA LEU A 200 -14.57 16.72 -17.74
C LEU A 200 -14.98 17.82 -16.76
N GLN A 201 -16.28 17.97 -16.49
CA GLN A 201 -16.73 18.89 -15.42
C GLN A 201 -16.49 18.28 -14.03
N ARG A 202 -16.69 16.96 -13.89
CA ARG A 202 -16.46 16.17 -12.67
C ARG A 202 -15.87 14.81 -13.06
N ILE A 203 -15.02 14.26 -12.21
CA ILE A 203 -14.50 12.90 -12.40
C ILE A 203 -15.44 11.99 -11.62
N ASP A 204 -16.24 11.19 -12.33
CA ASP A 204 -17.23 10.33 -11.72
C ASP A 204 -16.65 8.96 -11.34
N ASN A 205 -17.40 8.21 -10.55
CA ASN A 205 -16.97 6.91 -10.07
C ASN A 205 -16.85 5.88 -11.22
N SER A 206 -17.63 6.04 -12.29
CA SER A 206 -17.55 5.18 -13.48
C SER A 206 -16.21 5.32 -14.19
N PHE A 207 -15.76 6.56 -14.41
CA PHE A 207 -14.45 6.83 -15.02
C PHE A 207 -13.32 6.24 -14.17
N ILE A 208 -13.35 6.46 -12.85
CA ILE A 208 -12.36 5.91 -11.93
C ILE A 208 -12.35 4.37 -11.96
N ALA A 209 -13.52 3.74 -12.02
CA ALA A 209 -13.64 2.29 -12.11
C ALA A 209 -13.08 1.74 -13.44
N GLU A 210 -13.35 2.40 -14.55
CA GLU A 210 -12.81 2.03 -15.87
C GLU A 210 -11.28 2.15 -15.90
N LEU A 211 -10.74 3.26 -15.38
CA LEU A 211 -9.31 3.49 -15.25
C LEU A 211 -8.63 2.40 -14.41
N LYS A 212 -9.20 2.06 -13.24
CA LYS A 212 -8.71 0.97 -12.38
C LYS A 212 -8.79 -0.39 -13.08
N SER A 213 -9.88 -0.68 -13.80
CA SER A 213 -10.05 -1.91 -14.56
C SER A 213 -8.95 -2.07 -15.63
N MET A 214 -8.67 -1.02 -16.39
CA MET A 214 -7.58 -1.00 -17.37
C MET A 214 -6.23 -1.28 -16.71
N ARG A 215 -5.92 -0.61 -15.59
CA ARG A 215 -4.68 -0.82 -14.82
C ARG A 215 -4.55 -2.26 -14.34
N TYR A 216 -5.63 -2.83 -13.83
CA TYR A 216 -5.66 -4.21 -13.35
C TYR A 216 -5.44 -5.21 -14.50
N MET A 217 -5.98 -4.95 -15.68
CA MET A 217 -5.71 -5.76 -16.87
C MET A 217 -4.21 -5.76 -17.25
N ILE A 218 -3.54 -4.61 -17.16
CA ILE A 218 -2.08 -4.51 -17.39
C ILE A 218 -1.31 -5.33 -16.35
N LEU A 219 -1.75 -5.35 -15.09
CA LEU A 219 -1.18 -6.22 -14.05
C LEU A 219 -1.35 -7.70 -14.40
N LEU A 220 -2.55 -8.13 -14.80
CA LEU A 220 -2.81 -9.52 -15.19
C LEU A 220 -1.95 -9.96 -16.38
N GLN A 221 -1.76 -9.08 -17.37
CA GLN A 221 -0.86 -9.33 -18.50
C GLN A 221 0.59 -9.54 -18.03
N LYS A 222 1.09 -8.68 -17.13
CA LYS A 222 2.43 -8.83 -16.54
C LYS A 222 2.57 -10.15 -15.76
N MET A 223 1.56 -10.55 -15.01
CA MET A 223 1.56 -11.83 -14.28
C MET A 223 1.65 -13.04 -15.21
N ARG A 224 0.91 -13.03 -16.32
CA ARG A 224 0.93 -14.09 -17.33
C ARG A 224 2.31 -14.23 -17.96
N LEU A 225 2.95 -13.12 -18.31
CA LEU A 225 4.31 -13.10 -18.89
C LEU A 225 5.36 -13.69 -17.94
N GLU A 226 5.25 -13.40 -16.65
CA GLU A 226 6.20 -13.88 -15.62
C GLU A 226 5.87 -15.28 -15.06
N LYS A 227 4.83 -15.92 -15.62
CA LYS A 227 4.34 -17.26 -15.24
C LYS A 227 3.99 -17.37 -13.75
N ILE A 228 3.44 -16.31 -13.18
CA ILE A 228 2.92 -16.33 -11.80
C ILE A 228 1.46 -16.78 -11.87
N PRO A 229 1.03 -17.78 -11.09
CA PRO A 229 -0.34 -18.25 -11.12
C PRO A 229 -1.30 -17.11 -10.79
N VAL A 230 -2.20 -16.79 -11.71
CA VAL A 230 -3.32 -15.87 -11.50
C VAL A 230 -4.43 -16.70 -10.87
N THR A 231 -4.84 -16.36 -9.65
CA THR A 231 -6.02 -16.96 -9.02
C THR A 231 -7.12 -15.91 -8.99
N SER A 232 -7.66 -15.57 -10.16
CA SER A 232 -8.80 -14.65 -10.23
C SER A 232 -10.06 -15.36 -9.71
N ALA A 233 -10.94 -14.63 -9.04
CA ALA A 233 -12.25 -15.13 -8.62
C ALA A 233 -13.30 -15.01 -9.74
N MET A 234 -12.87 -14.76 -10.98
CA MET A 234 -13.74 -14.57 -12.16
C MET A 234 -13.53 -15.65 -13.24
N ASP A 235 -12.77 -16.70 -12.95
CA ASP A 235 -12.47 -17.78 -13.91
C ASP A 235 -13.39 -19.00 -13.71
N GLU A 236 -14.71 -18.78 -13.58
CA GLU A 236 -15.70 -19.81 -13.87
C GLU A 236 -16.64 -19.28 -14.96
N GLU A 237 -16.48 -19.87 -16.15
CA GLU A 237 -17.33 -19.75 -17.35
C GLU A 237 -17.33 -18.40 -18.10
N GLN A 238 -16.30 -18.19 -18.93
CA GLN A 238 -16.48 -17.61 -20.28
C GLN A 238 -15.28 -17.93 -21.18
N GLU A 239 -15.56 -18.52 -22.34
CA GLU A 239 -14.57 -18.71 -23.40
C GLU A 239 -13.89 -17.39 -23.75
N SER A 240 -12.56 -17.42 -23.81
CA SER A 240 -11.74 -16.22 -24.01
C SER A 240 -12.00 -15.60 -25.39
N PRO A 241 -12.33 -14.30 -25.50
CA PRO A 241 -12.21 -13.64 -26.77
C PRO A 241 -10.72 -13.59 -27.16
N ASN A 242 -10.46 -13.77 -28.44
CA ASN A 242 -9.13 -13.70 -29.04
C ASN A 242 -8.60 -12.25 -28.93
N ILE A 243 -7.95 -11.91 -27.81
CA ILE A 243 -7.33 -10.60 -27.62
C ILE A 243 -5.96 -10.64 -28.31
N GLU A 244 -5.93 -10.18 -29.55
CA GLU A 244 -4.69 -9.84 -30.24
C GLU A 244 -3.85 -8.89 -29.37
N ASN A 245 -2.53 -9.06 -29.43
CA ASN A 245 -1.52 -8.34 -28.67
C ASN A 245 -1.84 -6.85 -28.53
N ILE A 246 -2.41 -6.45 -27.38
CA ILE A 246 -2.32 -5.08 -26.89
C ILE A 246 -0.87 -4.92 -26.44
N VAL A 247 0.01 -4.68 -27.41
CA VAL A 247 1.24 -3.95 -27.16
C VAL A 247 0.77 -2.60 -26.66
N PRO A 248 1.23 -2.09 -25.50
CA PRO A 248 0.99 -0.71 -25.14
C PRO A 248 1.62 0.15 -26.24
N GLN A 249 0.79 0.55 -27.21
CA GLN A 249 1.21 1.46 -28.23
C GLN A 249 1.58 2.75 -27.51
N ASN A 250 2.82 3.20 -27.76
CA ASN A 250 3.29 4.50 -27.35
C ASN A 250 2.17 5.53 -27.55
N HIS A 251 1.80 6.23 -26.48
CA HIS A 251 0.79 7.29 -26.45
C HIS A 251 -0.69 6.91 -26.67
N VAL A 252 -1.13 5.69 -26.30
CA VAL A 252 -2.51 5.57 -25.82
C VAL A 252 -2.50 5.98 -24.35
N SER A 253 -2.97 7.21 -24.11
CA SER A 253 -3.29 7.78 -22.82
C SER A 253 -3.88 6.76 -21.85
N ILE A 254 -3.01 6.13 -21.06
CA ILE A 254 -3.39 5.57 -19.75
C ILE A 254 -3.75 6.74 -18.79
N TYR A 255 -3.42 7.98 -19.21
CA TYR A 255 -3.94 9.29 -18.82
C TYR A 255 -3.97 10.24 -20.02
#